data_AF-A0A7S6MWS0-F1
#
_entry.id   AF-A0A7S6MWS0-F1
#
_cell.length_a   1.000
_cell.length_b   1.000
_cell.length_c   1.000
_cell.angle_alpha   90.00
_cell.angle_beta   90.00
_cell.angle_gamma   90.00
#
_symmetry.space_group_name_H-M   'P 1'
#
loop_
_entity.id
_entity.type
_entity.pdbx_description
1 polymer ?
#
loop_
_entity_poly.entity_id
_entity_poly.type
_entity_poly.pdbx_seq_one_letter_code
_entity_poly.pdbx_strand_id
1 'polypeptide(L)'
;MEEAVVALQYPGVYNFEKEFQVQTFNTNRMVGEALTKLQEAENRLKIGKYVRMGAAALFGIYVYIAESSIIEGLIAAAVIFGIFSVGTWVLTRLRNSADNNYEDAKWQHTQAVTQELLDRLGGQGYSFYDGTFLLYSEESMLYGDVSNGKLAGFARENIKEVMIEHVHLGSTTVGTSTSTTKGSANENVFGTGYNLRAKTTTQHHSETQDHYEWRLDILTNFMEYPRLKFVFPDNPEGEDIAKSIYAILKP
;
A
#
# COMPACT_ATOMS: atom_id res chain seq x y z
N MET A 1 7.57 27.37 -24.78
CA MET A 1 8.18 27.65 -23.48
C MET A 1 9.21 26.56 -23.26
N GLU A 2 10.49 26.89 -23.25
CA GLU A 2 11.54 25.96 -22.82
C GLU A 2 11.28 25.66 -21.34
N GLU A 3 10.88 24.43 -21.03
CA GLU A 3 10.91 23.96 -19.64
C GLU A 3 12.38 23.90 -19.22
N ALA A 4 12.70 24.61 -18.14
CA ALA A 4 14.01 24.52 -17.53
C ALA A 4 14.25 23.07 -17.09
N VAL A 5 15.16 22.38 -17.77
CA VAL A 5 15.62 21.05 -17.35
C VAL A 5 16.19 21.19 -15.95
N VAL A 6 15.53 20.59 -14.96
CA VAL A 6 15.99 20.58 -13.57
C VAL A 6 17.30 19.78 -13.54
N ALA A 7 18.43 20.47 -13.39
CA ALA A 7 19.73 19.84 -13.27
C ALA A 7 19.89 19.26 -11.86
N LEU A 8 19.57 17.97 -11.71
CA LEU A 8 19.76 17.23 -10.46
C LEU A 8 21.26 16.93 -10.25
N GLN A 9 21.75 17.13 -9.02
CA GLN A 9 23.12 16.78 -8.61
C GLN A 9 23.14 15.42 -7.91
N TYR A 10 23.63 14.39 -8.60
CA TYR A 10 23.65 13.05 -8.04
C TYR A 10 24.93 12.72 -7.24
N PRO A 11 24.84 11.85 -6.21
CA PRO A 11 23.62 11.37 -5.57
C PRO A 11 23.00 12.44 -4.65
N GLY A 12 21.68 12.46 -4.49
CA GLY A 12 21.02 13.47 -3.65
C GLY A 12 19.56 13.16 -3.31
N VAL A 13 19.04 13.85 -2.29
CA VAL A 13 17.63 13.78 -1.88
C VAL A 13 16.95 15.12 -2.11
N TYR A 14 15.81 15.10 -2.78
CA TYR A 14 15.07 16.26 -3.25
C TYR A 14 13.63 16.23 -2.73
N ASN A 15 12.94 17.36 -2.81
CA ASN A 15 11.54 17.50 -2.44
C ASN A 15 10.66 17.73 -3.70
N PHE A 16 9.54 17.02 -3.83
CA PHE A 16 8.72 17.17 -5.04
C PHE A 16 8.17 18.58 -5.24
N GLU A 17 7.74 19.23 -4.15
CA GLU A 17 7.09 20.53 -4.23
C GLU A 17 8.09 21.64 -4.53
N LYS A 18 9.31 21.56 -3.99
CA LYS A 18 10.33 22.60 -4.19
C LYS A 18 11.03 22.48 -5.54
N GLU A 19 11.44 21.27 -5.92
CA GLU A 19 12.27 21.07 -7.11
C GLU A 19 11.45 20.90 -8.40
N PHE A 20 10.25 20.32 -8.32
CA PHE A 20 9.43 20.01 -9.51
C PHE A 20 8.07 20.71 -9.52
N GLN A 21 7.69 21.40 -8.45
CA GLN A 21 6.35 22.01 -8.29
C GLN A 21 5.21 20.97 -8.36
N VAL A 22 5.52 19.72 -8.01
CA VAL A 22 4.55 18.62 -8.02
C VAL A 22 3.96 18.46 -6.62
N GLN A 23 2.64 18.38 -6.54
CA GLN A 23 1.93 18.25 -5.24
C GLN A 23 2.21 16.90 -4.57
N THR A 24 2.41 16.92 -3.25
CA THR A 24 2.45 15.70 -2.43
C THR A 24 1.05 15.13 -2.17
N PHE A 25 0.97 13.93 -1.59
CA PHE A 25 -0.33 13.38 -1.15
C PHE A 25 -1.05 14.28 -0.16
N ASN A 26 -0.32 14.93 0.75
CA ASN A 26 -0.93 15.77 1.78
C ASN A 26 -1.51 17.07 1.21
N THR A 27 -1.04 17.52 0.05
CA THR A 27 -1.49 18.76 -0.60
C THR A 27 -2.47 18.49 -1.76
N ASN A 28 -2.55 17.25 -2.25
CA ASN A 28 -3.53 16.86 -3.26
C ASN A 28 -4.96 16.77 -2.69
N ARG A 29 -5.89 17.53 -3.28
CA ARG A 29 -7.30 17.58 -2.85
C ARG A 29 -8.01 16.22 -2.92
N MET A 30 -7.81 15.43 -3.97
CA MET A 30 -8.48 14.14 -4.14
C MET A 30 -8.03 13.14 -3.07
N VAL A 31 -6.73 13.08 -2.80
CA VAL A 31 -6.17 12.20 -1.78
C VAL A 31 -6.61 12.65 -0.38
N GLY A 32 -6.59 13.96 -0.10
CA GLY A 32 -7.05 14.53 1.16
C GLY A 32 -8.55 14.28 1.45
N GLU A 33 -9.41 14.40 0.44
CA GLU A 33 -10.84 14.08 0.56
C GLU A 33 -11.07 12.58 0.84
N ALA A 34 -10.32 11.70 0.18
CA ALA A 34 -10.41 10.27 0.39
C ALA A 34 -9.90 9.86 1.79
N LEU A 35 -8.81 10.45 2.25
CA LEU A 35 -8.27 10.25 3.61
C LEU A 35 -9.27 10.70 4.68
N THR A 36 -9.92 11.85 4.48
CA THR A 36 -10.95 12.35 5.40
C THR A 36 -12.12 11.37 5.51
N LYS A 37 -12.61 10.84 4.39
CA LYS A 37 -13.67 9.82 4.37
C LYS A 37 -13.25 8.53 5.08
N LEU A 38 -12.00 8.10 4.93
CA LEU A 38 -11.45 6.94 5.63
C LEU A 38 -11.43 7.19 7.15
N GLN A 39 -10.92 8.33 7.60
CA GLN A 39 -10.89 8.70 9.02
C GLN A 39 -12.30 8.79 9.63
N GLU A 40 -13.26 9.35 8.90
CA GLU A 40 -14.67 9.34 9.31
C GLU A 40 -15.23 7.92 9.46
N ALA A 41 -14.96 7.03 8.50
CA ALA A 41 -15.43 5.66 8.55
C ALA A 41 -14.80 4.86 9.71
N GLU A 42 -13.51 5.08 9.99
CA GLU A 42 -12.82 4.48 11.15
C GLU A 42 -13.39 4.97 12.47
N ASN A 43 -13.63 6.27 12.60
CA ASN A 43 -14.28 6.85 13.78
C ASN A 43 -15.69 6.30 13.99
N ARG A 44 -16.49 6.19 12.92
CA ARG A 44 -17.84 5.59 12.98
C ARG A 44 -17.78 4.12 13.39
N LEU A 45 -16.84 3.33 12.87
CA LEU A 45 -16.65 1.95 13.26
C LEU A 45 -16.25 1.82 14.73
N LYS A 46 -15.34 2.68 15.21
CA LYS A 46 -14.90 2.72 16.60
C LYS A 46 -16.06 3.05 17.54
N ILE A 47 -16.85 4.07 17.23
CA ILE A 47 -18.06 4.43 17.99
C ILE A 47 -19.07 3.26 17.96
N GLY A 48 -19.33 2.66 16.80
CA GLY A 48 -20.23 1.51 16.68
C GLY A 48 -19.82 0.32 17.54
N LYS A 49 -18.52 0.03 17.67
CA LYS A 49 -17.99 -0.98 18.59
C LYS A 49 -18.25 -0.62 20.05
N TYR A 50 -18.03 0.63 20.46
CA TYR A 50 -18.31 1.07 21.83
C TYR A 50 -19.80 1.03 22.16
N VAL A 51 -20.68 1.47 21.26
CA VAL A 51 -22.13 1.40 21.43
C VAL A 51 -22.58 -0.04 21.61
N ARG A 52 -22.04 -0.98 20.82
CA ARG A 52 -22.32 -2.42 20.97
C ARG A 52 -21.88 -2.95 22.34
N MET A 53 -20.68 -2.60 22.80
CA MET A 53 -20.19 -3.02 24.12
C MET A 53 -21.03 -2.43 25.26
N GLY A 54 -21.39 -1.14 25.17
CA GLY A 54 -22.24 -0.47 26.14
C GLY A 54 -23.65 -1.06 26.20
N ALA A 55 -24.26 -1.34 25.04
CA ALA A 55 -25.56 -1.99 24.96
C ALA A 55 -25.53 -3.42 25.55
N ALA A 56 -24.48 -4.20 25.28
CA ALA A 56 -24.30 -5.52 25.86
C ALA A 56 -24.15 -5.46 27.40
N ALA A 57 -23.41 -4.48 27.92
CA ALA A 57 -23.24 -4.29 29.36
C ALA A 57 -24.56 -3.89 30.05
N LEU A 58 -25.30 -2.92 29.48
CA LEU A 58 -26.61 -2.50 29.99
C LEU A 58 -27.62 -3.66 29.96
N PHE A 59 -27.56 -4.49 28.93
CA PHE A 59 -28.42 -5.66 28.83
C PHE A 59 -28.08 -6.72 29.89
N GLY A 60 -26.78 -6.96 30.17
CA GLY A 60 -26.36 -7.84 31.27
C GLY A 60 -26.87 -7.36 32.64
N ILE A 61 -26.89 -6.05 32.86
CA ILE A 61 -27.47 -5.44 34.08
C ILE A 61 -28.99 -5.63 34.12
N TYR A 62 -29.69 -5.43 33.00
CA TYR A 62 -31.15 -5.60 32.93
C TYR A 62 -31.59 -7.03 33.25
N VAL A 63 -30.94 -8.05 32.67
CA VAL A 63 -31.24 -9.47 32.95
C VAL A 63 -30.99 -9.82 34.42
N TYR A 64 -29.96 -9.22 35.05
CA TYR A 64 -29.67 -9.42 36.47
C TYR A 64 -30.75 -8.83 37.40
N ILE A 65 -31.32 -7.67 37.05
CA ILE A 65 -32.30 -6.96 37.90
C ILE A 65 -33.74 -7.44 37.68
N ALA A 66 -34.10 -7.86 36.46
CA ALA A 66 -35.49 -8.08 36.07
C ALA A 66 -36.10 -9.43 36.53
N GLU A 67 -35.35 -10.28 37.23
CA GLU A 67 -35.75 -11.66 37.62
C GLU A 67 -36.38 -12.47 36.46
N SER A 68 -36.03 -12.11 35.22
CA SER A 68 -36.57 -12.75 34.03
C SER A 68 -35.99 -14.16 33.89
N SER A 69 -36.76 -15.05 33.25
CA SER A 69 -36.26 -16.40 33.00
C SER A 69 -34.97 -16.32 32.17
N ILE A 70 -33.96 -17.11 32.54
CA ILE A 70 -32.66 -17.12 31.88
C ILE A 70 -32.80 -17.31 30.36
N ILE A 71 -33.82 -18.06 29.92
CA ILE A 71 -34.10 -18.34 28.51
C ILE A 71 -34.58 -17.09 27.76
N GLU A 72 -35.51 -16.30 28.32
CA GLU A 72 -35.97 -15.06 27.71
C GLU A 72 -34.85 -14.01 27.64
N GLY A 73 -34.00 -13.95 28.67
CA GLY A 73 -32.79 -13.13 28.68
C GLY A 73 -31.81 -13.51 27.56
N LEU A 74 -31.58 -14.81 27.33
CA LEU A 74 -30.71 -15.30 26.26
C LEU A 74 -31.27 -15.00 24.86
N ILE A 75 -32.59 -15.13 24.65
CA ILE A 75 -33.23 -14.82 23.36
C ILE A 75 -33.10 -13.33 23.06
N ALA A 76 -33.40 -12.46 24.02
CA ALA A 76 -33.25 -11.02 23.85
C ALA A 76 -31.78 -10.61 23.65
N ALA A 77 -30.82 -11.24 24.35
CA ALA A 77 -29.39 -11.04 24.12
C ALA A 77 -29.00 -11.38 22.67
N ALA A 78 -29.47 -12.52 22.16
CA ALA A 78 -29.18 -12.98 20.81
C ALA A 78 -29.74 -12.03 19.73
N VAL A 79 -30.97 -11.53 19.91
CA VAL A 79 -31.58 -10.56 19.00
C VAL A 79 -30.81 -9.24 19.00
N ILE A 80 -30.50 -8.70 20.17
CA ILE A 80 -29.73 -7.45 20.32
C ILE A 80 -28.33 -7.61 19.71
N PHE A 81 -27.65 -8.72 20.01
CA PHE A 81 -26.35 -9.05 19.44
C PHE A 81 -26.40 -9.15 17.91
N GLY A 82 -27.45 -9.75 17.36
CA GLY A 82 -27.69 -9.83 15.92
C GLY A 82 -27.82 -8.45 15.26
N ILE A 83 -28.67 -7.58 15.80
CA ILE A 83 -28.89 -6.21 15.30
C ILE A 83 -27.57 -5.42 15.29
N PHE A 84 -26.83 -5.43 16.41
CA PHE A 84 -25.55 -4.73 16.49
C PHE A 84 -24.47 -5.34 15.59
N SER A 85 -24.48 -6.66 15.39
CA SER A 85 -23.54 -7.34 14.49
C SER A 85 -23.74 -6.90 13.04
N VAL A 86 -25.00 -6.81 12.57
CA VAL A 86 -25.33 -6.28 11.24
C VAL A 86 -24.86 -4.83 11.10
N GLY A 87 -25.11 -3.97 12.11
CA GLY A 87 -24.63 -2.59 12.10
C GLY A 87 -23.11 -2.49 11.99
N THR A 88 -22.36 -3.26 12.79
CA THR A 88 -20.88 -3.30 12.71
C THR A 88 -20.36 -3.84 11.38
N TRP A 89 -21.08 -4.77 10.76
CA TRP A 89 -20.72 -5.31 9.45
C TRP A 89 -20.91 -4.26 8.34
N VAL A 90 -22.00 -3.49 8.35
CA VAL A 90 -22.21 -2.37 7.43
C VAL A 90 -21.11 -1.32 7.61
N LEU A 91 -20.78 -0.95 8.85
CA LEU A 91 -19.68 -0.01 9.13
C LEU A 91 -18.33 -0.52 8.63
N THR A 92 -18.07 -1.83 8.78
CA THR A 92 -16.84 -2.45 8.26
C THR A 92 -16.79 -2.38 6.73
N ARG A 93 -17.92 -2.62 6.04
CA ARG A 93 -18.00 -2.46 4.58
C ARG A 93 -17.75 -1.02 4.13
N LEU A 94 -18.35 -0.04 4.81
CA LEU A 94 -18.12 1.38 4.51
C LEU A 94 -16.65 1.77 4.70
N ARG A 95 -16.03 1.30 5.78
CA ARG A 95 -14.60 1.50 6.03
C ARG A 95 -13.75 0.88 4.94
N ASN A 96 -14.03 -0.36 4.54
CA ASN A 96 -13.28 -1.02 3.46
C ASN A 96 -13.49 -0.33 2.11
N SER A 97 -14.68 0.23 1.84
CA SER A 97 -14.91 1.02 0.63
C SER A 97 -14.14 2.34 0.66
N ALA A 98 -14.07 3.01 1.81
CA ALA A 98 -13.29 4.24 1.97
C ALA A 98 -11.78 3.98 1.85
N ASP A 99 -11.31 2.86 2.41
CA ASP A 99 -9.93 2.35 2.30
C ASP A 99 -9.56 2.14 0.83
N ASN A 100 -10.38 1.40 0.08
CA ASN A 100 -10.15 1.19 -1.35
C ASN A 100 -10.14 2.50 -2.14
N ASN A 101 -11.08 3.43 -1.86
CA ASN A 101 -11.11 4.73 -2.55
C ASN A 101 -9.87 5.58 -2.25
N TYR A 102 -9.34 5.52 -1.03
CA TYR A 102 -8.11 6.21 -0.65
C TYR A 102 -6.90 5.62 -1.38
N GLU A 103 -6.76 4.30 -1.40
CA GLU A 103 -5.67 3.63 -2.12
C GLU A 103 -5.77 3.86 -3.64
N ASP A 104 -6.96 3.86 -4.22
CA ASP A 104 -7.15 4.17 -5.65
C ASP A 104 -6.77 5.62 -5.97
N ALA A 105 -7.15 6.59 -5.13
CA ALA A 105 -6.77 7.99 -5.30
C ALA A 105 -5.25 8.18 -5.16
N LYS A 106 -4.64 7.50 -4.20
CA LYS A 106 -3.20 7.48 -3.97
C LYS A 106 -2.45 6.90 -5.17
N TRP A 107 -2.91 5.78 -5.70
CA TRP A 107 -2.36 5.15 -6.90
C TRP A 107 -2.44 6.06 -8.12
N GLN A 108 -3.61 6.64 -8.39
CA GLN A 108 -3.80 7.58 -9.50
C GLN A 108 -2.88 8.80 -9.40
N HIS A 109 -2.74 9.38 -8.21
CA HIS A 109 -1.82 10.49 -8.00
C HIS A 109 -0.36 10.08 -8.22
N THR A 110 0.03 8.89 -7.76
CA THR A 110 1.39 8.36 -7.97
C THR A 110 1.70 8.19 -9.46
N GLN A 111 0.75 7.64 -10.23
CA GLN A 111 0.89 7.52 -11.68
C GLN A 111 1.01 8.90 -12.35
N ALA A 112 0.19 9.86 -11.95
CA ALA A 112 0.23 11.22 -12.50
C ALA A 112 1.60 11.89 -12.24
N VAL A 113 2.11 11.80 -11.01
CA VAL A 113 3.44 12.32 -10.64
C VAL A 113 4.55 11.60 -11.41
N THR A 114 4.46 10.27 -11.53
CA THR A 114 5.46 9.47 -12.25
C THR A 114 5.50 9.89 -13.72
N GLN A 115 4.34 10.03 -14.36
CA GLN A 115 4.24 10.45 -15.76
C GLN A 115 4.76 11.89 -15.96
N GLU A 116 4.38 12.81 -15.09
CA GLU A 116 4.85 14.20 -15.17
C GLU A 116 6.38 14.30 -15.05
N LEU A 117 7.00 13.51 -14.17
CA LEU A 117 8.45 13.47 -14.04
C LEU A 117 9.12 12.75 -15.22
N LEU A 118 8.49 11.71 -15.78
CA LEU A 118 8.96 11.05 -17.01
C LEU A 118 8.96 12.01 -18.20
N ASP A 119 7.91 12.83 -18.34
CA ASP A 119 7.81 13.78 -19.44
C ASP A 119 8.92 14.86 -19.38
N ARG A 120 9.37 15.20 -18.16
CA ARG A 120 10.43 16.20 -17.93
C ARG A 120 11.85 15.65 -17.98
N LEU A 121 12.06 14.43 -17.49
CA LEU A 121 13.40 13.84 -17.31
C LEU A 121 13.73 12.76 -18.33
N GLY A 122 12.72 12.23 -19.04
CA GLY A 122 12.86 11.11 -19.95
C GLY A 122 13.12 9.77 -19.25
N GLY A 123 13.41 8.73 -20.04
CA GLY A 123 13.71 7.38 -19.55
C GLY A 123 12.48 6.48 -19.45
N GLN A 124 12.54 5.53 -18.52
CA GLN A 124 11.46 4.59 -18.21
C GLN A 124 11.05 4.76 -16.76
N GLY A 125 9.81 4.40 -16.43
CA GLY A 125 9.32 4.53 -15.07
C GLY A 125 8.29 3.48 -14.70
N TYR A 126 8.24 3.18 -13.41
CA TYR A 126 7.29 2.25 -12.82
C TYR A 126 6.75 2.83 -11.51
N SER A 127 5.43 2.86 -11.38
CA SER A 127 4.76 3.25 -10.15
C SER A 127 4.37 2.01 -9.34
N PHE A 128 4.55 2.07 -8.03
CA PHE A 128 4.10 1.06 -7.08
C PHE A 128 2.79 1.50 -6.43
N TYR A 129 1.90 0.53 -6.15
CA TYR A 129 0.61 0.81 -5.50
C TYR A 129 0.74 1.45 -4.11
N ASP A 130 1.89 1.31 -3.46
CA ASP A 130 2.14 1.86 -2.13
C ASP A 130 2.47 3.37 -2.12
N GLY A 131 2.43 4.03 -3.27
CA GLY A 131 2.69 5.47 -3.40
C GLY A 131 4.13 5.83 -3.75
N THR A 132 4.95 4.83 -4.03
CA THR A 132 6.33 5.01 -4.47
C THR A 132 6.46 4.81 -5.97
N PHE A 133 7.55 5.28 -6.56
CA PHE A 133 7.85 5.05 -7.97
C PHE A 133 9.36 5.00 -8.21
N LEU A 134 9.73 4.42 -9.33
CA LEU A 134 11.10 4.35 -9.82
C LEU A 134 11.12 4.94 -11.24
N LEU A 135 12.00 5.90 -11.49
CA LEU A 135 12.39 6.32 -12.83
C LEU A 135 13.82 5.88 -13.07
N TYR A 136 14.12 5.41 -14.27
CA TYR A 136 15.44 4.87 -14.58
C TYR A 136 15.78 5.08 -16.06
N SER A 137 17.05 5.32 -16.30
CA SER A 137 17.68 5.42 -17.61
C SER A 137 19.08 4.81 -17.56
N GLU A 138 19.80 4.82 -18.68
CA GLU A 138 21.20 4.37 -18.70
C GLU A 138 22.12 5.26 -17.86
N GLU A 139 21.74 6.52 -17.62
CA GLU A 139 22.57 7.52 -16.95
C GLU A 139 22.23 7.69 -15.46
N SER A 140 20.98 7.47 -15.07
CA SER A 140 20.52 7.76 -13.71
C SER A 140 19.33 6.93 -13.29
N MET A 141 19.09 6.91 -11.98
CA MET A 141 17.96 6.28 -11.34
C MET A 141 17.39 7.24 -10.29
N LEU A 142 16.08 7.36 -10.26
CA LEU A 142 15.34 8.17 -9.30
C LEU A 142 14.30 7.30 -8.59
N TYR A 143 14.33 7.31 -7.26
CA TYR A 143 13.34 6.63 -6.44
C TYR A 143 12.54 7.66 -5.65
N GLY A 144 11.22 7.66 -5.83
CA GLY A 144 10.32 8.65 -5.27
C GLY A 144 9.28 8.07 -4.31
N ASP A 145 8.95 8.81 -3.26
CA ASP A 145 7.81 8.55 -2.37
C ASP A 145 6.92 9.79 -2.30
N VAL A 146 5.78 9.70 -3.00
CA VAL A 146 4.84 10.82 -3.17
C VAL A 146 4.13 11.16 -1.86
N SER A 147 4.08 10.22 -0.91
CA SER A 147 3.52 10.45 0.44
C SER A 147 4.39 11.41 1.23
N ASN A 148 5.69 11.15 1.22
CA ASN A 148 6.66 11.91 1.98
C ASN A 148 7.20 13.13 1.21
N GLY A 149 6.84 13.24 -0.06
CA GLY A 149 7.28 14.36 -0.88
C GLY A 149 8.76 14.28 -1.27
N LYS A 150 9.36 13.09 -1.26
CA LYS A 150 10.82 12.91 -1.37
C LYS A 150 11.20 12.13 -2.61
N LEU A 151 12.33 12.51 -3.20
CA LEU A 151 12.95 11.85 -4.34
C LEU A 151 14.43 11.62 -4.03
N ALA A 152 14.91 10.40 -4.13
CA ALA A 152 16.32 10.07 -4.05
C ALA A 152 16.83 9.81 -5.47
N GLY A 153 17.85 10.54 -5.87
CA GLY A 153 18.47 10.41 -7.17
C GLY A 153 19.89 9.86 -7.10
N PHE A 154 20.22 9.01 -8.06
CA PHE A 154 21.50 8.30 -8.14
C PHE A 154 21.98 8.36 -9.59
N ALA A 155 23.24 8.75 -9.81
CA ALA A 155 23.87 8.55 -11.11
C ALA A 155 24.25 7.09 -11.27
N ARG A 156 24.44 6.65 -12.51
CA ARG A 156 24.80 5.28 -12.83
C ARG A 156 26.04 4.79 -12.10
N GLU A 157 27.05 5.65 -11.99
CA GLU A 157 28.30 5.42 -11.25
C GLU A 157 28.11 5.23 -9.74
N ASN A 158 26.97 5.66 -9.19
CA ASN A 158 26.65 5.43 -7.79
C ASN A 158 26.02 4.04 -7.56
N ILE A 159 25.61 3.32 -8.60
CA ILE A 159 25.05 1.97 -8.49
C ILE A 159 26.19 0.95 -8.47
N LYS A 160 26.36 0.26 -7.34
CA LYS A 160 27.41 -0.75 -7.15
C LYS A 160 27.04 -2.09 -7.80
N GLU A 161 25.81 -2.52 -7.58
CA GLU A 161 25.34 -3.84 -7.95
C GLU A 161 23.82 -3.83 -8.04
N VAL A 162 23.29 -4.61 -8.98
CA VAL A 162 21.86 -4.87 -9.10
C VAL A 162 21.67 -6.37 -9.12
N MET A 163 20.81 -6.88 -8.25
CA MET A 163 20.46 -8.29 -8.13
C MET A 163 18.98 -8.46 -8.42
N ILE A 164 18.64 -9.52 -9.14
CA ILE A 164 17.26 -9.92 -9.41
C ILE A 164 17.07 -11.37 -8.94
N GLU A 165 16.02 -11.62 -8.17
CA GLU A 165 15.68 -12.93 -7.63
C GLU A 165 14.20 -13.24 -7.86
N HIS A 166 13.89 -14.49 -8.20
CA HIS A 166 12.52 -15.01 -8.16
C HIS A 166 12.36 -15.82 -6.88
N VAL A 167 11.56 -15.30 -5.94
CA VAL A 167 11.51 -15.79 -4.57
C VAL A 167 10.19 -16.49 -4.31
N HIS A 168 10.25 -17.73 -3.82
CA HIS A 168 9.09 -18.45 -3.32
C HIS A 168 8.67 -17.93 -1.95
N LEU A 169 7.43 -17.45 -1.83
CA LEU A 169 6.83 -16.91 -0.61
C LEU A 169 6.12 -17.97 0.23
N GLY A 170 5.91 -19.15 -0.32
CA GLY A 170 5.15 -20.23 0.28
C GLY A 170 3.92 -20.58 -0.53
N SER A 171 3.17 -21.56 -0.05
CA SER A 171 2.04 -22.13 -0.78
C SER A 171 0.74 -22.00 0.02
N THR A 172 -0.38 -21.82 -0.68
CA THR A 172 -1.72 -21.85 -0.09
C THR A 172 -2.48 -23.04 -0.66
N THR A 173 -2.82 -23.99 0.21
CA THR A 173 -3.75 -25.06 -0.11
C THR A 173 -5.13 -24.65 0.39
N VAL A 174 -6.05 -24.33 -0.53
CA VAL A 174 -7.45 -24.06 -0.15
C VAL A 174 -8.18 -25.39 0.05
N GLY A 175 -7.94 -26.01 1.21
CA GLY A 175 -8.91 -26.92 1.82
C GLY A 175 -10.01 -26.09 2.48
N THR A 176 -11.21 -26.63 2.60
CA THR A 176 -12.44 -25.94 3.07
C THR A 176 -12.34 -25.40 4.50
N SER A 177 -11.58 -24.33 4.73
CA SER A 177 -11.56 -23.47 5.92
C SER A 177 -10.70 -22.24 5.65
N THR A 178 -11.35 -21.09 5.52
CA THR A 178 -10.76 -19.79 5.15
C THR A 178 -9.79 -19.26 6.22
N SER A 179 -8.50 -19.20 5.88
CA SER A 179 -7.57 -18.22 6.45
C SER A 179 -6.53 -17.85 5.39
N THR A 180 -6.66 -16.65 4.81
CA THR A 180 -5.66 -16.07 3.91
C THR A 180 -4.82 -15.09 4.73
N THR A 181 -3.56 -15.44 4.97
CA THR A 181 -2.55 -14.47 5.42
C THR A 181 -1.53 -14.36 4.30
N LYS A 182 -1.53 -13.25 3.57
CA LYS A 182 -0.49 -12.91 2.59
C LYS A 182 0.32 -11.75 3.15
N GLY A 183 1.63 -11.95 3.31
CA GLY A 183 2.55 -10.89 3.70
C GLY A 183 3.73 -10.87 2.73
N SER A 184 4.01 -9.70 2.16
CA SER A 184 5.25 -9.40 1.42
C SER A 184 5.89 -8.16 2.06
N ALA A 185 7.07 -8.31 2.63
CA ALA A 185 7.74 -7.24 3.35
C ALA A 185 8.37 -6.25 2.34
N ASN A 186 7.77 -5.07 2.18
CA ASN A 186 8.45 -3.93 1.56
C ASN A 186 9.19 -3.13 2.66
N GLU A 187 10.51 -3.07 2.57
CA GLU A 187 11.33 -2.08 3.29
C GLU A 187 11.37 -0.82 2.45
N ASN A 188 10.43 0.10 2.72
CA ASN A 188 10.36 1.38 2.03
C ASN A 188 11.49 2.31 2.53
N VAL A 189 12.21 2.90 1.58
CA VAL A 189 13.51 3.57 1.78
C VAL A 189 13.34 4.93 2.49
N PHE A 190 12.15 5.55 2.45
CA PHE A 190 11.87 6.81 3.13
C PHE A 190 11.18 6.67 4.50
N GLY A 191 11.07 5.44 5.00
CA GLY A 191 10.46 5.12 6.29
C GLY A 191 9.68 3.81 6.20
N THR A 192 9.61 3.07 7.31
CA THR A 192 8.86 1.81 7.42
C THR A 192 7.36 2.04 7.27
N GLY A 193 6.88 2.09 6.04
CA GLY A 193 5.47 1.97 5.68
C GLY A 193 5.17 0.53 5.28
N TYR A 194 4.65 -0.26 6.22
CA TYR A 194 4.10 -1.59 5.93
C TYR A 194 2.79 -1.44 5.13
N ASN A 195 2.86 -1.17 3.83
CA ASN A 195 1.69 -1.23 2.94
C ASN A 195 1.72 -2.55 2.15
N LEU A 196 1.30 -3.59 2.86
CA LEU A 196 1.19 -4.98 2.40
C LEU A 196 -0.07 -5.17 1.55
N ARG A 197 -0.04 -4.94 0.23
CA ARG A 197 -1.10 -5.45 -0.68
C ARG A 197 -0.57 -5.82 -2.06
N ALA A 198 0.09 -6.98 -2.15
CA ALA A 198 0.12 -7.71 -3.42
C ALA A 198 -1.31 -8.21 -3.72
N LYS A 199 -2.00 -7.55 -4.66
CA LYS A 199 -3.32 -8.00 -5.16
C LYS A 199 -3.11 -9.25 -6.00
N THR A 200 -3.13 -10.40 -5.35
CA THR A 200 -3.09 -11.70 -6.02
C THR A 200 -4.52 -12.10 -6.38
N THR A 201 -4.79 -12.19 -7.68
CA THR A 201 -6.07 -12.67 -8.23
C THR A 201 -6.23 -14.15 -7.92
N THR A 202 -7.15 -14.53 -7.03
CA THR A 202 -7.48 -15.94 -6.76
C THR A 202 -8.58 -16.42 -7.71
N GLN A 203 -8.25 -17.35 -8.60
CA GLN A 203 -9.24 -18.21 -9.26
C GLN A 203 -9.43 -19.50 -8.43
N HIS A 204 -10.69 -19.88 -8.23
CA HIS A 204 -11.08 -21.04 -7.44
C HIS A 204 -11.01 -22.33 -8.25
N HIS A 205 -10.12 -23.26 -7.89
CA HIS A 205 -10.27 -24.72 -7.91
C HIS A 205 -9.30 -25.31 -6.87
N SER A 206 -9.57 -26.50 -6.33
CA SER A 206 -8.78 -27.12 -5.26
C SER A 206 -7.37 -27.50 -5.74
N GLU A 207 -6.46 -26.54 -5.72
CA GLU A 207 -5.05 -26.71 -6.08
C GLU A 207 -4.19 -26.00 -5.02
N THR A 208 -3.10 -26.65 -4.60
CA THR A 208 -2.05 -25.96 -3.87
C THR A 208 -1.46 -24.91 -4.81
N GLN A 209 -1.65 -23.64 -4.49
CA GLN A 209 -1.07 -22.52 -5.25
C GLN A 209 0.19 -22.06 -4.55
N ASP A 210 1.33 -22.21 -5.20
CA ASP A 210 2.59 -21.60 -4.78
C ASP A 210 2.55 -20.11 -5.12
N HIS A 211 3.03 -19.27 -4.22
CA HIS A 211 3.13 -17.82 -4.41
C HIS A 211 4.60 -17.48 -4.58
N TYR A 212 4.93 -16.77 -5.65
CA TYR A 212 6.27 -16.21 -5.87
C TYR A 212 6.20 -14.69 -5.95
N GLU A 213 7.36 -14.05 -5.92
CA GLU A 213 7.53 -12.63 -6.27
C GLU A 213 8.90 -12.42 -6.92
N TRP A 214 9.01 -11.37 -7.74
CA TRP A 214 10.29 -10.92 -8.27
C TRP A 214 10.85 -9.84 -7.35
N ARG A 215 12.08 -10.02 -6.86
CA ARG A 215 12.79 -9.05 -6.04
C ARG A 215 13.93 -8.44 -6.84
N LEU A 216 14.04 -7.12 -6.79
CA LEU A 216 15.17 -6.37 -7.32
C LEU A 216 15.84 -5.62 -6.17
N ASP A 217 17.12 -5.93 -5.95
CA ASP A 217 17.96 -5.27 -4.95
C ASP A 217 18.99 -4.40 -5.67
N ILE A 218 19.03 -3.10 -5.36
CA ILE A 218 19.99 -2.15 -5.91
C ILE A 218 20.89 -1.67 -4.79
N LEU A 219 22.17 -2.02 -4.85
CA LEU A 219 23.19 -1.55 -3.91
C LEU A 219 23.82 -0.26 -4.44
N THR A 220 23.95 0.75 -3.59
CA THR A 220 24.48 2.05 -3.98
C THR A 220 25.71 2.47 -3.16
N ASN A 221 26.42 3.47 -3.68
CA ASN A 221 27.50 4.18 -3.02
C ASN A 221 26.99 5.34 -2.13
N PHE A 222 25.69 5.57 -2.07
CA PHE A 222 25.12 6.65 -1.29
C PHE A 222 24.82 6.18 0.14
N MET A 223 25.50 6.79 1.12
CA MET A 223 25.46 6.34 2.52
C MET A 223 24.07 6.43 3.16
N GLU A 224 23.23 7.37 2.73
CA GLU A 224 21.85 7.48 3.25
C GLU A 224 20.97 6.34 2.74
N TYR A 225 21.23 5.86 1.52
CA TYR A 225 20.47 4.79 0.86
C TYR A 225 21.36 3.71 0.24
N PRO A 226 22.08 2.93 1.07
CA PRO A 226 23.07 1.97 0.60
C PRO A 226 22.44 0.76 -0.13
N ARG A 227 21.14 0.52 0.08
CA ARG A 227 20.35 -0.54 -0.57
C ARG A 227 18.93 -0.06 -0.80
N LEU A 228 18.41 -0.27 -2.01
CA LEU A 228 17.00 -0.13 -2.37
C LEU A 228 16.44 -1.50 -2.73
N LYS A 229 15.25 -1.83 -2.21
CA LYS A 229 14.57 -3.09 -2.50
C LYS A 229 13.25 -2.82 -3.21
N PHE A 230 13.01 -3.53 -4.29
CA PHE A 230 11.76 -3.48 -5.03
C PHE A 230 11.17 -4.87 -5.17
N VAL A 231 9.86 -4.96 -4.98
CA VAL A 231 9.10 -6.20 -5.11
C VAL A 231 8.08 -6.03 -6.23
N PHE A 232 8.11 -6.95 -7.18
CA PHE A 232 7.21 -6.99 -8.32
C PHE A 232 6.32 -8.24 -8.25
N PRO A 233 5.06 -8.15 -8.74
CA PRO A 233 4.16 -9.29 -8.75
C PRO A 233 4.70 -10.43 -9.61
N ASP A 234 4.38 -11.67 -9.25
CA ASP A 234 4.66 -12.86 -10.05
C ASP A 234 3.68 -12.98 -11.22
N ASN A 235 3.89 -12.13 -12.22
CA ASN A 235 3.19 -12.16 -13.50
C ASN A 235 4.16 -11.71 -14.62
N PRO A 236 3.83 -11.93 -15.90
CA PRO A 236 4.73 -11.57 -17.01
C PRO A 236 5.13 -10.09 -17.01
N GLU A 237 4.20 -9.20 -16.64
CA GLU A 237 4.47 -7.76 -16.57
C GLU A 237 5.52 -7.42 -15.49
N GLY A 238 5.38 -7.98 -14.28
CA GLY A 238 6.33 -7.79 -13.17
C GLY A 238 7.70 -8.38 -13.47
N GLU A 239 7.75 -9.54 -14.12
CA GLU A 239 8.99 -10.15 -14.60
C GLU A 239 9.70 -9.27 -15.64
N ASP A 240 8.97 -8.80 -16.65
CA ASP A 240 9.51 -7.97 -17.73
C ASP A 240 10.05 -6.64 -17.20
N ILE A 241 9.34 -6.01 -16.27
CA ILE A 241 9.77 -4.76 -15.64
C ILE A 241 11.01 -4.99 -14.77
N ALA A 242 11.00 -6.01 -13.91
CA ALA A 242 12.16 -6.31 -13.06
C ALA A 242 13.42 -6.61 -13.90
N LYS A 243 13.26 -7.39 -14.98
CA LYS A 243 14.35 -7.68 -15.93
C LYS A 243 14.78 -6.46 -16.72
N SER A 244 13.87 -5.57 -17.12
CA SER A 244 14.19 -4.33 -17.82
C SER A 244 15.05 -3.41 -16.94
N ILE A 245 14.63 -3.19 -15.69
CA ILE A 245 15.40 -2.39 -14.73
C ILE A 245 16.77 -3.02 -14.48
N TYR A 246 16.81 -4.34 -14.26
CA TYR A 246 18.06 -5.09 -14.12
C TYR A 246 18.97 -4.88 -15.33
N ALA A 247 18.46 -5.01 -16.56
CA ALA A 247 19.26 -4.89 -17.77
C ALA A 247 19.86 -3.49 -17.95
N ILE A 248 19.13 -2.43 -17.60
CA ILE A 248 19.59 -1.04 -17.76
C ILE A 248 20.55 -0.63 -16.63
N LEU A 249 20.24 -1.04 -15.40
CA LEU A 249 20.97 -0.60 -14.20
C LEU A 249 22.08 -1.56 -13.75
N LYS A 250 22.24 -2.74 -14.36
CA LYS A 250 23.35 -3.65 -14.05
C LYS A 250 24.68 -3.07 -14.55
N PRO A 251 25.64 -2.74 -13.66
CA PRO A 251 26.94 -2.15 -14.04
C PRO A 251 27.71 -2.91 -15.12
#